data_AF-A0A1S3Z1E9-F1
#
_entry.id   AF-A0A1S3Z1E9-F1
#
_cell.length_a   1.000
_cell.length_b   1.000
_cell.length_c   1.000
_cell.angle_alpha   90.00
_cell.angle_beta   90.00
_cell.angle_gamma   90.00
#
_symmetry.space_group_name_H-M   'P 1'
#
loop_
_entity.id
_entity.type
_entity.pdbx_description
1 polymer ?
#
loop_
_entity_poly.entity_id
_entity_poly.type
_entity_poly.pdbx_seq_one_letter_code
_entity_poly.pdbx_strand_id
1 'polypeptide(L)'
;MPGYAKMMKDLISRKFDFQDLATVTLTQTCSVIVSRPIAEKLSDPGSFTIPCTIGSYAFAKALCDLGASINLMPLSIYKKLGIGRARPTSMLLQLADRTVKKPSGILDDVFVQV
;
A
#
# COMPACT_ATOMS: atom_id res chain seq x y z
N MET A 1 31.95 -51.56 -6.87
CA MET A 1 31.68 -50.26 -7.56
C MET A 1 32.08 -49.09 -6.65
N PRO A 2 33.34 -48.63 -6.68
CA PRO A 2 33.85 -47.60 -5.76
C PRO A 2 33.51 -46.14 -6.16
N GLY A 3 33.16 -45.89 -7.43
CA GLY A 3 32.99 -44.53 -7.96
C GLY A 3 31.70 -43.83 -7.51
N TYR A 4 30.63 -44.57 -7.26
CA TYR A 4 29.32 -43.99 -6.92
C TYR A 4 29.28 -43.38 -5.51
N ALA A 5 29.94 -44.04 -4.55
CA ALA A 5 30.04 -43.55 -3.17
C ALA A 5 30.87 -42.25 -3.07
N LYS A 6 31.90 -42.10 -3.91
CA LYS A 6 32.72 -40.88 -3.99
C LYS A 6 31.92 -39.70 -4.53
N MET A 7 31.15 -39.94 -5.60
CA MET A 7 30.29 -38.92 -6.22
C MET A 7 29.16 -38.46 -5.28
N MET A 8 28.55 -39.37 -4.53
CA MET A 8 27.56 -39.04 -3.50
C MET A 8 28.14 -38.17 -2.38
N LYS A 9 29.35 -38.50 -1.88
CA LYS A 9 30.04 -37.68 -0.87
C LYS A 9 30.35 -36.28 -1.39
N ASP A 10 30.86 -36.17 -2.62
CA ASP A 10 31.19 -34.87 -3.22
C ASP A 10 29.93 -34.01 -3.45
N LEU A 11 28.79 -34.62 -3.80
CA LEU A 11 27.51 -33.93 -3.94
C LEU A 11 26.96 -33.42 -2.60
N ILE A 12 27.09 -34.21 -1.54
CA ILE A 12 26.64 -33.83 -0.19
C ILE A 12 27.50 -32.69 0.35
N SER A 13 28.83 -32.78 0.22
CA SER A 13 29.74 -31.72 0.66
C SER A 13 29.50 -30.40 -0.09
N ARG A 14 29.33 -30.45 -1.42
CA ARG A 14 29.00 -29.26 -2.21
C ARG A 14 27.66 -28.63 -1.81
N LYS A 15 26.66 -29.44 -1.45
CA LYS A 15 25.35 -28.94 -0.99
C LYS A 15 25.46 -28.24 0.37
N PHE A 16 26.32 -28.74 1.25
CA PHE A 16 26.62 -28.12 2.54
C PHE A 16 27.31 -26.77 2.34
N ASP A 17 28.37 -26.72 1.52
CA ASP A 17 29.08 -25.47 1.20
C ASP A 17 28.16 -24.42 0.54
N PHE A 18 27.24 -24.85 -0.33
CA PHE A 18 26.28 -23.95 -0.98
C PHE A 18 25.24 -23.39 -0.02
N GLN A 19 24.81 -24.18 0.98
CA GLN A 19 23.91 -23.70 2.03
C GLN A 19 24.59 -22.68 2.94
N ASP A 20 25.84 -22.93 3.33
CA ASP A 20 26.62 -21.97 4.14
C ASP A 20 26.90 -20.69 3.36
N LEU A 21 27.31 -20.79 2.10
CA LEU A 21 27.53 -19.63 1.24
C LEU A 21 26.22 -18.84 1.07
N ALA A 22 25.10 -19.50 0.74
CA ALA A 22 23.81 -18.83 0.57
C ALA A 22 23.32 -18.17 1.87
N THR A 23 23.56 -18.79 3.02
CA THR A 23 23.20 -18.24 4.34
C THR A 23 24.03 -16.99 4.65
N VAL A 24 25.34 -17.02 4.36
CA VAL A 24 26.22 -15.85 4.54
C VAL A 24 25.81 -14.71 3.60
N THR A 25 25.57 -14.99 2.32
CA THR A 25 25.14 -13.98 1.34
C THR A 25 23.78 -13.39 1.69
N LEU A 26 22.82 -14.19 2.17
CA LEU A 26 21.52 -13.73 2.65
C LEU A 26 21.66 -12.85 3.90
N THR A 27 22.53 -13.25 4.83
CA THR A 27 22.77 -12.49 6.07
C THR A 27 23.40 -11.14 5.75
N GLN A 28 24.36 -11.11 4.82
CA GLN A 28 25.06 -9.89 4.41
C GLN A 28 24.13 -8.96 3.61
N THR A 29 23.31 -9.51 2.71
CA THR A 29 22.30 -8.71 1.97
C THR A 29 21.19 -8.19 2.89
N CYS A 30 20.69 -8.97 3.84
CA CYS A 30 19.76 -8.49 4.87
C CYS A 30 20.38 -7.37 5.72
N SER A 31 21.64 -7.53 6.13
CA SER A 31 22.34 -6.51 6.93
C SER A 31 22.51 -5.19 6.19
N VAL A 32 22.79 -5.25 4.89
CA VAL A 32 22.91 -4.06 4.02
C VAL A 32 21.55 -3.40 3.71
N ILE A 33 20.48 -4.19 3.66
CA ILE A 33 19.12 -3.65 3.49
C ILE A 33 18.63 -2.97 4.78
N VAL A 34 18.95 -3.55 5.95
CA VAL A 34 18.60 -3.03 7.28
C VAL A 34 19.41 -1.78 7.65
N SER A 35 20.64 -1.64 7.14
CA SER A 35 21.49 -0.48 7.41
C SER A 35 21.22 0.74 6.52
N ARG A 36 20.30 0.63 5.55
CA ARG A 36 19.78 1.84 4.91
C ARG A 36 19.06 2.65 6.00
N PRO A 37 19.39 3.93 6.20
CA PRO A 37 18.61 4.75 7.10
C PRO A 37 17.18 4.76 6.57
N ILE A 38 16.30 4.03 7.25
CA ILE A 38 14.86 4.16 7.09
C ILE A 38 14.63 5.66 7.27
N ALA A 39 14.15 6.31 6.20
CA ALA A 39 13.75 7.71 6.30
C ALA A 39 12.86 7.81 7.54
N GLU A 40 13.29 8.58 8.54
CA GLU A 40 12.52 8.75 9.76
C GLU A 40 11.14 9.21 9.35
N LYS A 41 10.15 8.35 9.55
CA LYS A 41 8.76 8.67 9.24
C LYS A 41 8.41 9.83 10.15
N LEU A 42 8.24 11.03 9.57
CA LEU A 42 7.75 12.19 10.30
C LEU A 42 6.52 11.76 11.08
N SER A 43 6.46 12.16 12.36
CA SER A 43 5.32 11.88 13.23
C SER A 43 4.04 12.26 12.50
N ASP A 44 3.15 11.29 12.32
CA ASP A 44 1.85 11.51 11.70
C ASP A 44 1.10 12.55 12.54
N PRO A 45 0.71 13.72 11.97
CA PRO A 45 -0.09 14.70 12.69
C PRO A 45 -1.45 14.13 13.14
N GLY A 46 -1.80 12.91 12.71
CA GLY A 46 -3.11 12.31 12.91
C GLY A 46 -4.07 12.78 11.83
N SER A 47 -5.36 12.81 12.15
CA SER A 47 -6.37 13.37 11.24
C SER A 47 -6.19 14.88 11.12
N PHE A 48 -5.81 15.37 9.94
CA PHE A 48 -5.83 16.80 9.63
C PHE A 48 -6.82 17.10 8.50
N THR A 49 -7.29 18.34 8.46
CA THR A 49 -8.19 18.81 7.40
C THR A 49 -7.51 19.88 6.56
N ILE A 50 -7.68 19.80 5.25
CA ILE A 50 -7.25 20.79 4.28
C ILE A 50 -8.48 21.48 3.66
N PRO A 51 -8.44 22.79 3.41
CA PRO A 51 -9.44 23.39 2.55
C PRO A 51 -9.29 22.82 1.13
N CYS A 52 -10.39 22.65 0.41
CA CYS A 52 -10.35 22.28 -0.99
C CYS A 52 -11.54 22.84 -1.75
N THR A 53 -11.41 22.95 -3.06
CA THR A 53 -12.49 23.34 -3.97
C THR A 53 -12.72 22.23 -4.98
N ILE A 54 -13.99 21.86 -5.16
CA ILE A 54 -14.43 20.87 -6.16
C ILE A 54 -15.45 21.55 -7.07
N GLY A 55 -15.10 21.74 -8.34
CA GLY A 55 -15.89 22.56 -9.25
C GLY A 55 -16.03 23.99 -8.71
N SER A 56 -17.26 24.44 -8.49
CA SER A 56 -17.56 25.78 -7.94
C SER A 56 -17.75 25.81 -6.42
N TYR A 57 -17.57 24.67 -5.73
CA TYR A 57 -17.85 24.56 -4.30
C TYR A 57 -16.57 24.50 -3.49
N ALA A 58 -16.39 25.48 -2.60
CA ALA A 58 -15.31 25.49 -1.62
C ALA A 58 -15.72 24.77 -0.33
N PHE A 59 -14.82 23.93 0.18
CA PHE A 59 -14.92 23.21 1.43
C PHE A 59 -13.80 23.67 2.35
N ALA A 60 -14.14 24.28 3.49
CA ALA A 60 -13.14 24.75 4.44
C ALA A 60 -12.37 23.60 5.12
N LYS A 61 -12.96 22.41 5.18
CA LYS A 61 -12.42 21.23 5.87
C LYS A 61 -12.73 19.96 5.08
N ALA A 62 -11.72 19.43 4.40
CA ALA A 62 -11.71 18.08 3.84
C ALA A 62 -10.68 17.25 4.61
N LEU A 63 -11.07 16.06 5.07
CA LEU A 63 -10.18 15.16 5.78
C LEU A 63 -9.08 14.67 4.82
N CYS A 64 -7.82 14.86 5.20
CA CYS A 64 -6.69 14.29 4.50
C CYS A 64 -6.21 13.05 5.27
N ASP A 65 -6.54 11.87 4.75
CA ASP A 65 -6.09 10.61 5.29
C ASP A 65 -4.96 10.06 4.39
N LEU A 66 -3.72 10.23 4.83
CA LEU A 66 -2.54 9.76 4.11
C LEU A 66 -2.41 8.22 4.12
N GLY A 67 -3.17 7.53 4.99
CA GLY A 67 -3.25 6.07 5.04
C GLY A 67 -4.33 5.48 4.12
N ALA A 68 -5.26 6.30 3.61
CA ALA A 68 -6.29 5.85 2.70
C ALA A 68 -5.76 5.71 1.27
N SER A 69 -6.03 4.57 0.64
CA SER A 69 -5.67 4.33 -0.76
C SER A 69 -6.68 4.91 -1.76
N ILE A 70 -7.83 5.39 -1.27
CA ILE A 70 -8.91 5.93 -2.09
C ILE A 70 -9.51 7.18 -1.43
N ASN A 71 -10.02 8.09 -2.25
CA ASN A 71 -10.77 9.25 -1.78
C ASN A 71 -12.26 8.92 -1.65
N LEU A 72 -12.88 9.32 -0.54
CA LEU A 72 -14.32 9.14 -0.32
C LEU A 72 -15.04 10.48 -0.33
N MET A 73 -16.17 10.51 -1.03
CA MET A 73 -17.09 11.65 -1.03
C MET A 73 -18.43 11.22 -0.42
N PRO A 74 -18.94 11.93 0.60
CA PRO A 74 -20.27 11.66 1.12
C PRO A 74 -21.34 11.84 0.05
N LEU A 75 -22.36 10.98 0.06
CA LEU A 75 -23.45 11.01 -0.93
C LEU A 75 -24.19 12.36 -0.94
N SER A 76 -24.32 13.02 0.21
CA SER A 76 -24.92 14.35 0.32
C SER A 76 -24.12 15.41 -0.44
N ILE A 77 -22.79 15.34 -0.36
CA ILE A 77 -21.89 16.24 -1.10
C ILE A 77 -21.97 15.95 -2.58
N TYR A 78 -21.90 14.68 -3.00
CA TYR A 78 -22.09 14.30 -4.41
C TYR A 78 -23.39 14.87 -5.00
N LYS A 79 -24.52 14.70 -4.29
CA LYS A 79 -25.82 15.25 -4.72
C LYS A 79 -25.80 16.77 -4.82
N LYS A 80 -25.13 17.46 -3.89
CA LYS A 80 -25.01 18.92 -3.89
C LYS A 80 -24.15 19.43 -5.06
N LEU A 81 -23.05 18.72 -5.36
CA LEU A 81 -22.13 19.11 -6.43
C LEU A 81 -22.72 18.84 -7.82
N GLY A 82 -23.64 17.88 -7.95
CA GLY A 82 -24.34 17.61 -9.22
C GLY A 82 -23.41 17.13 -10.35
N ILE A 83 -22.32 16.43 -10.02
CA ILE A 83 -21.20 16.10 -10.91
C ILE A 83 -21.51 14.95 -11.88
N GLY A 84 -22.73 14.91 -12.43
CA GLY A 84 -23.15 13.86 -13.36
C GLY A 84 -23.26 12.47 -12.71
N ARG A 85 -23.35 11.43 -13.55
CA ARG A 85 -23.63 10.06 -13.12
C ARG A 85 -22.34 9.34 -12.71
N ALA A 86 -22.33 8.78 -11.50
CA ALA A 86 -21.26 7.89 -11.06
C ALA A 86 -21.29 6.55 -11.80
N ARG A 87 -20.12 6.00 -12.12
CA ARG A 87 -20.01 4.65 -12.70
C ARG A 87 -20.42 3.61 -11.65
N PRO A 88 -21.29 2.64 -12.00
CA PRO A 88 -21.60 1.53 -11.10
C PRO A 88 -20.34 0.75 -10.73
N THR A 89 -20.28 0.23 -9.50
CA THR A 89 -19.17 -0.60 -9.03
C THR A 89 -19.67 -1.77 -8.19
N SER A 90 -18.95 -2.88 -8.27
CA SER A 90 -19.11 -4.06 -7.40
C SER A 90 -18.15 -4.05 -6.20
N MET A 91 -17.30 -3.01 -6.09
CA MET A 91 -16.32 -2.88 -5.01
C MET A 91 -16.99 -2.88 -3.63
N LEU A 92 -16.27 -3.42 -2.65
CA LEU A 92 -16.61 -3.34 -1.22
C LEU A 92 -15.44 -2.69 -0.49
N LEU A 93 -15.75 -1.80 0.45
CA LEU A 93 -14.78 -1.06 1.24
C LEU A 93 -14.80 -1.58 2.66
N GLN A 94 -13.66 -2.02 3.15
CA GLN A 94 -13.47 -2.30 4.57
C GLN A 94 -12.92 -1.06 5.24
N LEU A 95 -13.65 -0.53 6.22
CA LEU A 95 -13.26 0.64 6.99
C LEU A 95 -12.39 0.24 8.20
N ALA A 96 -11.76 1.22 8.84
CA ALA A 96 -10.90 1.01 10.01
C ALA A 96 -11.66 0.37 11.20
N ASP A 97 -12.96 0.62 11.31
CA ASP A 97 -13.86 -0.01 12.29
C ASP A 97 -14.25 -1.46 11.92
N ARG A 98 -13.62 -2.00 10.86
CA ARG A 98 -13.87 -3.33 10.27
C ARG A 98 -15.24 -3.49 9.63
N THR A 99 -16.04 -2.44 9.54
CA THR A 99 -17.31 -2.49 8.80
C THR A 99 -17.05 -2.54 7.30
N VAL A 100 -17.90 -3.27 6.59
CA VAL A 100 -17.85 -3.36 5.12
C VAL A 100 -18.99 -2.53 4.54
N LYS A 101 -18.66 -1.63 3.62
CA LYS A 101 -19.63 -0.75 2.95
C LYS A 101 -19.51 -0.88 1.44
N LYS A 102 -20.65 -0.81 0.76
CA LYS A 102 -20.70 -0.74 -0.71
C LYS A 102 -20.83 0.74 -1.13
N PRO A 103 -19.87 1.30 -1.87
CA PRO A 103 -20.01 2.65 -2.42
C PRO A 103 -21.13 2.68 -3.48
N SER A 104 -21.79 3.82 -3.62
CA SER A 104 -22.88 3.99 -4.60
C SER A 104 -22.38 3.97 -6.05
N GLY A 105 -21.12 4.34 -6.27
CA GLY A 105 -20.48 4.38 -7.57
C GLY A 105 -19.06 4.95 -7.46
N ILE A 106 -18.38 5.00 -8.60
CA ILE A 106 -17.06 5.62 -8.74
C ILE A 106 -17.22 6.89 -9.57
N LEU A 107 -16.57 7.97 -9.13
CA LEU A 107 -16.41 9.19 -9.90
C LEU A 107 -15.00 9.21 -10.46
N ASP A 108 -14.89 9.35 -11.78
CA ASP A 108 -13.61 9.48 -12.47
C ASP A 108 -13.30 10.95 -12.70
N ASP A 109 -12.02 11.29 -12.66
CA ASP A 109 -11.49 12.59 -13.09
C ASP A 109 -12.16 13.81 -12.42
N VAL A 110 -12.39 13.72 -11.11
CA VAL A 110 -12.88 14.85 -10.31
C VAL A 110 -11.74 15.84 -10.05
N PHE A 111 -11.84 17.04 -10.63
CA PHE A 111 -10.89 18.12 -10.36
C PHE A 111 -11.05 18.66 -8.94
N VAL A 112 -9.95 18.65 -8.19
CA VAL A 112 -9.85 19.17 -6.83
C VAL A 112 -8.70 20.17 -6.77
N GLN A 113 -8.98 21.37 -6.26
CA GLN A 113 -7.97 22.36 -5.91
C GLN A 113 -7.78 22.34 -4.40
N VAL A 114 -6.53 22.31 -3.94
CA VAL A 114 -6.14 22.28 -2.51
C VAL A 114 -5.31 23.51 -2.19
#